data_AF-A0A7Y1W0I3-F1
#
_entry.id   AF-A0A7Y1W0I3-F1
#
_cell.length_a   1.000
_cell.length_b   1.000
_cell.length_c   1.000
_cell.angle_alpha   90.00
_cell.angle_beta   90.00
_cell.angle_gamma   90.00
#
_symmetry.space_group_name_H-M   'P 1'
#
loop_
_entity.id
_entity.type
_entity.pdbx_description
1 polymer ?
#
loop_
_entity_poly.entity_id
_entity_poly.type
_entity_poly.pdbx_seq_one_letter_code
_entity_poly.pdbx_strand_id
1 'polypeptide(L)' 'MRHLLPRQPAPALEFETLKGPWNLADQRPEHFTMVAFYRGLHCPICKGQLRDLDRKLGDFAELGVDVIAVSG' A
#
# COMPACT_ATOMS: atom_id res chain seq x y z
N MET A 1 20.71 9.86 0.21
CA MET A 1 19.38 9.21 0.22
C MET A 1 18.78 9.35 -1.16
N ARG A 2 18.26 8.27 -1.75
CA ARG A 2 17.59 8.31 -3.05
C ARG A 2 16.11 8.62 -2.77
N HIS A 3 15.67 9.81 -3.14
CA HIS A 3 14.28 10.23 -2.93
C HIS A 3 13.38 9.63 -4.00
N LEU A 4 12.15 9.27 -3.63
CA LEU A 4 11.12 8.92 -4.59
C LEU A 4 10.64 10.21 -5.26
N LEU A 5 10.66 10.21 -6.59
CA LEU A 5 10.17 11.32 -7.40
C LEU A 5 8.96 10.88 -8.21
N PRO A 6 7.93 11.72 -8.35
CA PRO A 6 6.79 11.41 -9.22
C PRO A 6 7.24 11.08 -10.64
N ARG A 7 6.50 10.18 -11.29
CA ARG A 7 6.76 9.71 -12.67
C ARG A 7 8.09 8.99 -12.87
N GLN A 8 8.78 8.61 -11.79
CA GLN A 8 9.87 7.65 -11.84
C GLN A 8 9.34 6.26 -11.43
N PRO A 9 9.93 5.17 -11.96
CA PRO A 9 9.60 3.84 -11.50
C PRO A 9 9.76 3.72 -9.99
N ALA A 10 8.78 3.10 -9.34
CA ALA A 10 8.92 2.72 -7.94
C ALA A 10 10.07 1.71 -7.80
N PRO A 11 10.77 1.70 -6.64
CA PRO A 11 11.73 0.64 -6.35
C PRO A 11 11.04 -0.72 -6.31
N ALA A 12 11.81 -1.79 -6.51
CA ALA A 12 11.32 -3.14 -6.27
C ALA A 12 10.89 -3.27 -4.80
N LEU A 13 9.68 -3.79 -4.58
CA LEU A 13 9.09 -3.99 -3.27
C LEU A 13 8.48 -5.40 -3.20
N GLU A 14 8.93 -6.17 -2.22
CA GLU A 14 8.54 -7.54 -1.97
C GLU A 14 8.22 -7.70 -0.48
N PHE A 15 7.09 -8.33 -0.18
CA PHE A 15 6.60 -8.49 1.19
C PHE A 15 6.09 -9.91 1.42
N GLU A 16 6.32 -10.43 2.62
CA GLU A 16 5.60 -11.59 3.12
C GLU A 16 4.27 -11.13 3.72
N THR A 17 3.17 -11.68 3.22
CA THR A 17 1.82 -11.37 3.73
C THR A 17 1.21 -12.60 4.39
N LEU A 18 0.11 -12.41 5.13
CA LEU A 18 -0.66 -13.53 5.69
C LEU A 18 -1.26 -14.45 4.61
N LYS A 19 -1.27 -14.03 3.34
CA LYS A 19 -1.77 -14.79 2.19
C LYS A 19 -0.64 -15.35 1.32
N GLY A 20 0.61 -15.19 1.73
CA GLY A 20 1.81 -15.58 0.98
C GLY A 20 2.62 -14.38 0.44
N PRO A 21 3.60 -14.65 -0.43
CA PRO A 21 4.49 -13.62 -0.97
C PRO A 21 3.72 -12.65 -1.86
N TRP A 22 4.11 -11.39 -1.81
CA TRP A 22 3.54 -10.31 -2.62
C TRP A 22 4.67 -9.49 -3.24
N ASN A 23 4.52 -9.10 -4.51
CA ASN A 23 5.47 -8.26 -5.24
C ASN A 23 4.74 -7.11 -5.95
N LEU A 24 5.29 -5.89 -5.85
CA LEU A 24 4.74 -4.72 -6.56
C LEU A 24 4.76 -4.90 -8.08
N ALA A 25 5.76 -5.58 -8.63
CA ALA A 25 5.90 -5.80 -10.06
C ALA A 25 4.79 -6.70 -10.65
N ASP A 26 4.14 -7.51 -9.81
CA ASP A 26 3.08 -8.43 -10.24
C ASP A 26 1.69 -7.76 -10.24
N GLN A 27 1.57 -6.56 -9.66
CA GLN A 27 0.29 -5.86 -9.55
C GLN A 27 -0.11 -5.27 -10.90
N ARG A 28 -1.41 -5.37 -11.23
CA ARG A 28 -1.98 -4.85 -12.48
C ARG A 28 -3.23 -4.01 -12.21
N PRO A 29 -3.13 -2.92 -11.43
CA PRO A 29 -4.24 -1.98 -11.23
C PRO A 29 -4.56 -1.25 -12.54
N GLU A 30 -5.76 -0.69 -12.65
CA GLU A 30 -6.12 0.16 -13.79
C GLU A 30 -5.32 1.48 -13.80
N HIS A 31 -5.02 2.03 -12.62
CA HIS A 31 -4.28 3.28 -12.49
C HIS A 31 -2.95 3.11 -11.76
N PHE A 32 -2.96 2.74 -10.47
CA PHE A 32 -1.74 2.52 -9.70
C PHE A 32 -2.01 1.71 -8.43
N THR A 33 -0.95 1.19 -7.83
CA THR A 33 -0.98 0.56 -6.51
C THR A 33 -0.57 1.58 -5.44
N MET A 34 -1.41 1.80 -4.45
CA MET A 34 -1.09 2.57 -3.26
C MET A 34 -0.45 1.66 -2.21
N VAL A 35 0.81 1.91 -1.88
CA VAL A 35 1.51 1.25 -0.76
C VAL A 35 1.54 2.18 0.44
N ALA A 36 0.72 1.87 1.46
CA ALA A 36 0.59 2.66 2.67
C ALA A 36 1.49 2.11 3.79
N PHE A 37 2.62 2.77 4.04
CA PHE A 37 3.51 2.41 5.15
C PHE A 37 3.02 3.00 6.48
N TYR A 38 3.00 2.18 7.53
CA TYR A 38 2.64 2.62 8.88
C TYR A 38 3.63 2.09 9.92
N ARG A 39 3.60 2.65 11.13
CA ARG A 39 4.60 2.32 12.18
C ARG A 39 4.45 0.93 12.81
N GLY A 40 3.35 0.22 12.55
CA GLY A 40 3.05 -1.08 13.18
C GLY A 40 1.88 -1.07 14.16
N LEU A 41 1.59 -2.27 14.69
CA LEU A 41 0.37 -2.61 15.45
C LEU A 41 0.08 -1.69 16.65
N HIS A 42 1.13 -1.28 17.38
CA HIS A 42 0.98 -0.54 18.64
C HIS A 42 0.85 0.97 18.48
N CYS A 43 0.82 1.47 17.24
CA CYS A 43 0.68 2.89 16.95
C CYS A 43 -0.81 3.32 16.98
N PRO A 44 -1.27 4.12 17.96
CA PRO A 44 -2.69 4.49 18.07
C PRO A 44 -3.18 5.36 16.90
N ILE A 45 -2.33 6.25 16.38
CA ILE A 45 -2.66 7.08 15.21
C ILE A 45 -2.79 6.23 13.95
N CYS A 46 -1.89 5.25 13.78
CA CYS A 46 -1.89 4.35 12.64
C CYS A 46 -3.16 3.49 12.62
N LYS A 47 -3.65 3.07 13.80
CA LYS A 47 -4.95 2.40 13.91
C LYS A 47 -6.09 3.26 13.36
N GLY A 48 -6.10 4.57 13.62
CA GLY A 48 -7.06 5.50 13.03
C GLY A 48 -6.95 5.54 11.51
N GLN A 49 -5.73 5.78 11.00
CA GLN A 49 -5.44 5.85 9.56
C GLN A 49 -5.84 4.56 8.82
N LEU A 50 -5.52 3.39 9.38
CA LEU A 50 -5.88 2.10 8.78
C LEU A 50 -7.39 1.88 8.77
N ARG A 51 -8.12 2.27 9.82
CA ARG A 51 -9.59 2.19 9.82
C ARG A 51 -10.20 3.12 8.77
N ASP A 52 -9.62 4.30 8.57
CA ASP A 52 -10.10 5.25 7.57
C ASP A 52 -9.81 4.74 6.15
N LEU A 53 -8.64 4.13 5.94
CA LEU A 53 -8.27 3.47 4.69
C LEU A 53 -9.20 2.29 4.38
N ASP A 54 -9.45 1.43 5.38
CA ASP A 54 -10.33 0.25 5.27
C ASP A 54 -11.74 0.62 4.80
N ARG A 55 -12.32 1.69 5.38
CA ARG A 55 -13.65 2.19 4.96
C ARG A 55 -13.68 2.72 3.53
N LYS A 56 -12.53 3.00 2.91
CA LYS A 56 -12.39 3.59 1.57
C LYS A 56 -11.91 2.60 0.51
N LEU A 57 -11.71 1.32 0.86
CA LEU A 57 -11.21 0.33 -0.09
C LEU A 57 -12.13 0.17 -1.30
N GLY A 58 -13.45 0.27 -1.11
CA GLY A 58 -14.42 0.28 -2.20
C GLY A 58 -14.23 1.49 -3.14
N ASP A 59 -14.18 2.70 -2.57
CA ASP A 59 -13.93 3.93 -3.33
C ASP A 59 -12.64 3.85 -4.17
N PHE A 60 -11.56 3.30 -3.61
CA PHE A 60 -10.30 3.12 -4.35
C PHE A 60 -10.41 2.08 -5.46
N ALA A 61 -11.10 0.97 -5.21
CA ALA A 61 -11.34 -0.04 -6.23
C ALA A 61 -12.18 0.50 -7.40
N GLU A 62 -13.21 1.31 -7.13
CA GLU A 62 -13.99 2.01 -8.16
C GLU A 62 -13.14 3.00 -8.97
N LEU A 63 -12.10 3.58 -8.36
CA LEU A 63 -11.11 4.42 -9.03
C LEU A 63 -9.97 3.62 -9.67
N GLY A 64 -10.03 2.28 -9.70
CA GLY A 64 -9.00 1.46 -10.33
C GLY A 64 -7.66 1.44 -9.59
N VAL A 65 -7.67 1.71 -8.28
CA VAL A 65 -6.50 1.77 -7.40
C VAL A 65 -6.47 0.56 -6.46
N ASP A 66 -5.42 -0.24 -6.56
CA ASP A 66 -5.15 -1.33 -5.61
C ASP A 66 -4.43 -0.78 -4.37
N VAL A 67 -4.78 -1.28 -3.19
CA VAL A 67 -4.23 -0.79 -1.92
C VAL A 67 -3.60 -1.92 -1.12
N ILE A 68 -2.39 -1.68 -0.60
CA ILE A 68 -1.73 -2.54 0.39
C ILE A 68 -1.18 -1.70 1.54
N ALA A 69 -1.40 -2.15 2.78
CA ALA A 69 -0.84 -1.54 3.98
C ALA A 69 0.31 -2.40 4.51
N VAL A 70 1.46 -1.77 4.79
CA VAL A 70 2.71 -2.47 5.15
C VAL A 70 3.34 -1.85 6.38
N SER A 71 3.77 -2.70 7.31
CA SER A 71 4.63 -2.35 8.44
C SER A 71 5.65 -3.46 8.66
N GLY A 72 6.78 -3.12 9.29
CA GLY A 72 7.74 -4.07 9.85
C GLY A 72 7.66 -4.11 11.36
#